data_AF-A0A382MYP2-F1
#
_entry.id   AF-A0A382MYP2-F1
#
_cell.length_a   1.000
_cell.length_b   1.000
_cell.length_c   1.000
_cell.angle_alpha   90.00
_cell.angle_beta   90.00
_cell.angle_gamma   90.00
#
_symmetry.space_group_name_H-M   'P 1'
#
loop_
_entity.id
_entity.type
_entity.pdbx_description
1 polymer ?
#
loop_
_entity_poly.entity_id
_entity_poly.type
_entity_poly.pdbx_seq_one_letter_code
_entity_poly.pdbx_strand_id
1 'polypeptide(L)'
;MNKPLVFFSLFLVASMGFIIIPNTVYADSQLDILIKITQNTKEHIKNDIDKLSNVSQEVYDFYDNGARETILLTQAAENEDTKSAKQHFISAMIAFKQASLAILETESQKTPQAIISDQSQTIKKYENNIKKLQLISTKLNADIDFEQIDQLLALAKANYAKGSLEQTKEVLSKIASEGKQIQKLLYEISEQNRIHKAKQFVQRHAERINSLILQAKTFGLDKTADDLRYTQAQLLEANTTDQIKQQFKIIIVYKQKVEQVKETNQAGLLRLQSLLVPLEKKAQSLAGDLKENSAADRFLKKAFNLIEETKQDIKDLEYAPGGIGNTKYLDLTVGKKIQTIKDLLLKVEKLIYVSS
;
A
#
# COMPACT_ATOMS: atom_id res chain seq x y z
N MET A 1 41.06 7.15 -10.57
CA MET A 1 40.48 6.58 -9.33
C MET A 1 39.42 7.53 -8.82
N ASN A 2 38.15 7.14 -8.92
CA ASN A 2 36.98 7.99 -8.68
C ASN A 2 36.84 8.31 -7.19
N LYS A 3 36.92 9.59 -6.80
CA LYS A 3 36.69 10.05 -5.43
C LYS A 3 35.36 10.82 -5.37
N PRO A 4 34.32 10.35 -4.66
CA PRO A 4 33.09 11.10 -4.50
C PRO A 4 33.00 11.64 -3.08
N LEU A 5 33.32 12.90 -2.82
CA LEU A 5 33.06 13.46 -1.50
C LEU A 5 32.77 14.96 -1.50
N VAL A 6 31.66 15.34 -0.85
CA VAL A 6 31.58 16.14 0.39
C VAL A 6 30.24 16.88 0.44
N PHE A 7 29.72 17.41 -0.67
CA PHE A 7 28.60 18.36 -0.53
C PHE A 7 27.17 17.80 -0.64
N PHE A 8 26.94 16.63 -1.24
CA PHE A 8 25.57 16.20 -1.56
C PHE A 8 24.86 15.32 -0.52
N SER A 9 25.58 14.58 0.33
CA SER A 9 24.93 13.80 1.41
C SER A 9 24.30 14.71 2.46
N LEU A 10 24.88 15.90 2.69
CA LEU A 10 24.32 16.92 3.59
C LEU A 10 23.18 17.72 2.96
N PHE A 11 23.16 17.85 1.63
CA PHE A 11 22.11 18.62 0.94
C PHE A 11 20.80 17.85 0.79
N LEU A 12 20.86 16.52 0.74
CA LEU A 12 19.67 15.66 0.77
C LEU A 12 18.92 15.81 2.10
N VAL A 13 19.66 15.96 3.21
CA VAL A 13 19.12 16.08 4.57
C VAL A 13 18.49 17.47 4.81
N ALA A 14 19.02 18.54 4.21
CA ALA A 14 18.42 19.88 4.30
C ALA A 14 17.20 20.09 3.39
N SER A 15 17.00 19.22 2.37
CA SER A 15 15.79 19.24 1.54
C SER A 15 14.61 18.48 2.17
N MET A 16 14.91 17.59 3.12
CA MET A 16 13.94 16.87 3.95
C MET A 16 13.62 17.65 5.23
N GLY A 17 13.33 18.95 5.09
CA GLY A 17 12.54 19.67 6.07
C GLY A 17 11.14 19.04 6.14
N PHE A 18 11.05 17.87 6.77
CA PHE A 18 9.80 17.17 7.04
C PHE A 18 9.01 18.06 7.99
N ILE A 19 8.04 18.75 7.40
CA ILE A 19 6.96 19.40 8.13
C ILE A 19 6.28 18.31 8.95
N ILE A 20 6.18 18.60 10.25
CA ILE A 20 5.54 17.80 11.28
C ILE A 20 4.11 17.44 10.82
N ILE A 21 3.84 16.15 10.62
CA ILE A 21 2.47 15.61 10.53
C ILE A 21 2.34 14.54 11.62
N PRO A 22 1.33 14.61 12.51
CA PRO A 22 1.11 13.61 13.54
C PRO A 22 0.62 12.28 12.94
N ASN A 23 1.12 11.20 13.53
CA ASN A 23 0.84 9.77 13.37
C ASN A 23 -0.34 9.31 12.49
N THR A 24 -0.12 8.25 11.70
CA THR A 24 -0.59 6.88 12.00
C THR A 24 -0.23 5.87 10.88
N VAL A 25 0.36 4.74 11.27
CA VAL A 25 0.49 3.46 10.50
C VAL A 25 1.35 3.48 9.22
N TYR A 26 2.61 3.93 9.31
CA TYR A 26 3.65 3.74 8.28
C TYR A 26 5.08 3.58 8.84
N ALA A 27 5.22 3.26 10.13
CA ALA A 27 6.51 3.26 10.83
C ALA A 27 7.59 2.43 10.11
N ASP A 28 7.26 1.23 9.64
CA ASP A 28 8.24 0.27 9.12
C ASP A 28 9.01 0.80 7.88
N SER A 29 8.29 1.23 6.83
CA SER A 29 8.94 1.71 5.60
C SER A 29 9.65 3.07 5.74
N GLN A 30 9.24 3.90 6.70
CA GLN A 30 9.85 5.23 6.89
C GLN A 30 11.10 5.17 7.76
N LEU A 31 11.11 4.34 8.81
CA LEU A 31 12.26 4.21 9.70
C LEU A 31 13.41 3.47 9.02
N ASP A 32 13.13 2.46 8.19
CA ASP A 32 14.12 1.79 7.35
C ASP A 32 14.86 2.74 6.41
N ILE A 33 14.15 3.74 5.86
CA ILE A 33 14.75 4.76 5.00
C ILE A 33 15.71 5.64 5.82
N LEU A 34 15.32 6.04 7.03
CA LEU A 34 16.19 6.83 7.93
C LEU A 34 17.46 6.05 8.27
N ILE A 35 17.34 4.75 8.60
CA ILE A 35 18.49 3.88 8.89
C ILE A 35 19.43 3.82 7.68
N LYS A 36 18.91 3.55 6.48
CA LYS A 36 19.72 3.46 5.26
C LYS A 36 20.45 4.77 4.95
N ILE A 37 19.78 5.92 5.09
CA ILE A 37 20.41 7.23 4.88
C ILE A 37 21.58 7.44 5.86
N THR A 38 21.34 7.16 7.14
CA THR A 38 22.34 7.35 8.19
C THR A 38 23.52 6.39 8.02
N GLN A 39 23.27 5.12 7.70
CA GLN A 39 24.33 4.13 7.42
C GLN A 39 25.19 4.53 6.21
N ASN A 40 24.57 4.93 5.11
CA ASN A 40 25.30 5.42 3.94
C ASN A 40 26.14 6.65 4.26
N THR A 41 25.61 7.57 5.08
CA THR A 41 26.34 8.77 5.52
C THR A 41 27.53 8.41 6.40
N LYS A 42 27.34 7.48 7.35
CA LYS A 42 28.41 6.96 8.21
C LYS A 42 29.54 6.35 7.38
N GLU A 43 29.23 5.43 6.47
CA GLU A 43 30.23 4.80 5.60
C GLU A 43 30.99 5.83 4.75
N HIS A 44 30.27 6.84 4.26
CA HIS A 44 30.85 7.89 3.45
C HIS A 44 31.89 8.73 4.22
N ILE A 45 31.54 9.21 5.42
CA ILE A 45 32.45 9.98 6.26
C ILE A 45 33.63 9.13 6.75
N LYS A 46 33.38 7.86 7.10
CA LYS A 46 34.47 6.93 7.44
C LYS A 46 35.49 6.82 6.31
N ASN A 47 35.00 6.68 5.08
CA ASN A 47 35.87 6.63 3.90
C ASN A 47 36.70 7.90 3.69
N ASP A 48 36.42 9.03 4.34
CA ASP A 48 37.25 10.24 4.26
C ASP A 48 38.26 10.35 5.34
N ILE A 49 37.83 10.05 6.55
CA ILE A 49 38.73 9.87 7.67
C ILE A 49 39.85 8.92 7.25
N ASP A 50 39.50 7.78 6.65
CA ASP A 50 40.45 6.76 6.18
C ASP A 50 41.39 7.25 5.04
N LYS A 51 41.06 8.35 4.35
CA LYS A 51 41.88 8.93 3.26
C LYS A 51 42.82 10.04 3.72
N LEU A 52 42.64 10.57 4.92
CA LEU A 52 43.44 11.65 5.45
C LEU A 52 44.66 11.08 6.18
N SER A 53 45.84 11.64 5.91
CA SER A 53 47.08 11.24 6.58
C SER A 53 47.19 11.75 8.02
N ASN A 54 46.41 12.78 8.37
CA ASN A 54 46.30 13.33 9.71
C ASN A 54 44.87 13.83 9.92
N VAL A 55 44.21 13.33 10.96
CA VAL A 55 42.82 13.64 11.28
C VAL A 55 42.78 14.16 12.71
N SER A 56 42.12 15.30 12.93
CA SER A 56 41.98 15.84 14.28
C SER A 56 41.09 14.93 15.14
N GLN A 57 41.33 14.93 16.45
CA GLN A 57 40.49 14.19 17.39
C GLN A 57 39.01 14.59 17.29
N GLU A 58 38.75 15.87 17.05
CA GLU A 58 37.41 16.43 16.87
C GLU A 58 36.62 15.76 15.73
N VAL A 59 37.28 15.41 14.61
CA VAL A 59 36.63 14.67 13.52
C VAL A 59 36.18 13.28 13.98
N TYR A 60 37.03 12.58 14.74
CA TYR A 60 36.68 11.27 15.31
C TYR A 60 35.54 11.38 16.32
N ASP A 61 35.58 12.37 17.20
CA ASP A 61 34.54 12.59 18.21
C ASP A 61 33.16 12.82 17.56
N PHE A 62 33.09 13.64 16.50
CA PHE A 62 31.86 13.84 15.74
C PHE A 62 31.41 12.59 14.98
N TYR A 63 32.34 11.85 14.38
CA TYR A 63 32.01 10.61 13.68
C TYR A 63 31.48 9.54 14.63
N ASP A 64 32.13 9.33 15.77
CA ASP A 64 31.74 8.35 16.78
C ASP A 64 30.40 8.70 17.42
N ASN A 65 30.15 9.98 17.69
CA ASN A 65 28.84 10.45 18.11
C ASN A 65 27.75 10.14 17.07
N GLY A 66 28.01 10.42 15.79
CA GLY A 66 27.10 10.06 14.70
C GLY A 66 26.86 8.55 14.60
N ALA A 67 27.90 7.74 14.75
CA ALA A 67 27.81 6.28 14.75
C ALA A 67 26.99 5.74 15.94
N ARG A 68 27.17 6.33 17.13
CA ARG A 68 26.39 5.99 18.33
C ARG A 68 24.91 6.31 18.15
N GLU A 69 24.59 7.49 17.65
CA GLU A 69 23.20 7.89 17.34
C GLU A 69 22.59 7.01 16.23
N THR A 70 23.40 6.52 15.28
CA THR A 70 22.94 5.54 14.27
C THR A 70 22.48 4.23 14.92
N ILE A 71 23.21 3.75 15.92
CA ILE A 71 22.83 2.53 16.67
C ILE A 71 21.52 2.77 17.43
N LEU A 72 21.39 3.92 18.09
CA LEU A 72 20.17 4.28 18.83
C LEU A 72 18.96 4.47 17.90
N LEU A 73 19.17 5.02 16.69
CA LEU A 73 18.16 5.08 15.63
C LEU A 73 17.66 3.68 15.27
N THR A 74 18.56 2.73 15.01
CA THR A 74 18.18 1.34 14.68
C THR A 74 17.40 0.70 15.83
N GLN A 75 17.86 0.84 17.06
CA GLN A 75 17.18 0.29 18.25
C GLN A 75 15.79 0.90 18.45
N ALA A 76 15.65 2.22 18.28
CA ALA A 76 14.35 2.87 18.38
C ALA A 76 13.39 2.42 17.27
N ALA A 77 13.92 2.19 16.06
CA ALA A 77 13.14 1.66 14.95
C ALA A 77 12.68 0.22 15.17
N GLU A 78 13.56 -0.67 15.66
CA GLU A 78 13.22 -2.05 16.03
C GLU A 78 12.13 -2.12 17.11
N ASN A 79 12.09 -1.13 18.00
CA ASN A 79 11.08 -1.00 19.04
C ASN A 79 9.84 -0.20 18.60
N GLU A 80 9.71 0.13 17.31
CA GLU A 80 8.65 0.97 16.73
C GLU A 80 8.50 2.38 17.38
N ASP A 81 9.51 2.82 18.13
CA ASP A 81 9.55 4.16 18.74
C ASP A 81 9.92 5.22 17.70
N THR A 82 8.91 5.59 16.93
CA THR A 82 9.03 6.54 15.83
C THR A 82 9.53 7.91 16.30
N LYS A 83 9.24 8.33 17.53
CA LYS A 83 9.65 9.64 18.05
C LYS A 83 11.15 9.64 18.32
N SER A 84 11.63 8.65 19.08
CA SER A 84 13.05 8.53 19.41
C SER A 84 13.89 8.24 18.17
N ALA A 85 13.39 7.39 17.25
CA ALA A 85 14.07 7.11 15.99
C ALA A 85 14.31 8.39 15.17
N LYS A 86 13.30 9.26 15.03
CA LYS A 86 13.46 10.55 14.33
C LYS A 86 14.46 11.47 15.03
N GLN A 87 14.46 11.50 16.36
CA GLN A 87 15.41 12.29 17.13
C GLN A 87 16.84 11.82 16.92
N HIS A 88 17.08 10.51 17.04
CA HIS A 88 18.41 9.91 16.81
C HIS A 88 18.89 10.09 15.38
N PHE A 89 18.00 10.01 14.38
CA PHE A 89 18.33 10.37 13.00
C PHE A 89 18.87 11.80 12.88
N ILE A 90 18.17 12.79 13.45
CA ILE A 90 18.59 14.19 13.39
C ILE A 90 19.94 14.38 14.09
N SER A 91 20.11 13.82 15.30
CA SER A 91 21.36 13.89 16.05
C SER A 91 22.53 13.28 15.27
N ALA A 92 22.33 12.10 14.68
CA ALA A 92 23.34 11.43 13.86
C ALA A 92 23.75 12.31 12.68
N MET A 93 22.78 12.88 11.96
CA MET A 93 23.04 13.73 10.80
C MET A 93 23.73 15.05 11.17
N ILE A 94 23.44 15.64 12.34
CA ILE A 94 24.16 16.82 12.85
C ILE A 94 25.62 16.47 13.14
N ALA A 95 25.87 15.38 13.86
CA ALA A 95 27.23 14.95 14.20
C ALA A 95 28.03 14.63 12.93
N PHE A 96 27.44 13.91 11.98
CA PHE A 96 28.05 13.65 10.67
C PHE A 96 28.30 14.93 9.85
N LYS A 97 27.42 15.93 9.93
CA LYS A 97 27.69 17.26 9.35
C LYS A 97 28.92 17.91 9.95
N GLN A 98 29.04 17.87 11.28
CA GLN A 98 30.17 18.48 11.99
C GLN A 98 31.49 17.77 11.66
N ALA A 99 31.49 16.42 11.63
CA ALA A 99 32.65 15.64 11.17
C ALA A 99 33.08 16.04 9.76
N SER A 100 32.12 16.17 8.85
CA SER A 100 32.39 16.58 7.46
C SER A 100 32.94 18.02 7.35
N LEU A 101 32.47 18.96 8.18
CA LEU A 101 32.99 20.32 8.22
C LEU A 101 34.41 20.37 8.80
N ALA A 102 34.67 19.67 9.90
CA ALA A 102 36.00 19.62 10.50
C ALA A 102 37.05 18.96 9.57
N ILE A 103 36.62 17.95 8.79
CA ILE A 103 37.43 17.39 7.69
C ILE A 103 37.80 18.48 6.68
N LEU A 104 36.84 19.29 6.23
CA LEU A 104 37.08 20.37 5.27
C LEU A 104 38.03 21.45 5.80
N GLU A 105 37.93 21.79 7.08
CA GLU A 105 38.83 22.77 7.72
C GLU A 105 40.26 22.23 7.79
N THR A 106 40.43 20.93 8.05
CA THR A 106 41.73 20.25 7.97
C THR A 106 42.29 20.23 6.55
N GLU A 107 41.40 20.15 5.55
CA GLU A 107 41.75 20.21 4.13
C GLU A 107 42.00 21.63 3.57
N SER A 108 41.66 22.70 4.30
CA SER A 108 41.96 24.09 3.90
C SER A 108 43.47 24.44 3.95
N GLN A 109 44.31 23.51 4.41
CA GLN A 109 45.77 23.57 4.29
C GLN A 109 46.32 22.87 3.02
N LYS A 110 45.47 22.63 2.01
CA LYS A 110 45.86 21.99 0.74
C LYS A 110 46.64 22.93 -0.19
N THR A 111 47.60 22.37 -0.91
CA THR A 111 48.33 23.07 -1.99
C THR A 111 47.40 23.39 -3.18
N PRO A 112 47.68 24.46 -3.97
CA PRO A 112 46.84 24.89 -5.11
C PRO A 112 46.49 23.77 -6.10
N GLN A 113 47.39 22.82 -6.34
CA GLN A 113 47.18 21.66 -7.20
C GLN A 113 46.03 20.74 -6.73
N ALA A 114 45.85 20.58 -5.41
CA ALA A 114 44.79 19.75 -4.85
C ALA A 114 43.41 20.44 -4.93
N ILE A 115 43.37 21.77 -4.79
CA ILE A 115 42.16 22.59 -4.96
C ILE A 115 41.68 22.55 -6.42
N ILE A 116 42.62 22.64 -7.38
CA ILE A 116 42.34 22.52 -8.82
C ILE A 116 41.79 21.14 -9.17
N SER A 117 42.31 20.06 -8.58
CA SER A 117 41.77 18.71 -8.81
C SER A 117 40.34 18.54 -8.26
N ASP A 118 40.01 19.21 -7.16
CA ASP A 118 38.72 19.07 -6.47
C ASP A 118 37.58 19.82 -7.18
N GLN A 119 37.85 21.01 -7.72
CA GLN A 119 36.86 21.79 -8.48
C GLN A 119 36.46 21.12 -9.80
N SER A 120 37.39 20.48 -10.53
CA SER A 120 37.08 19.72 -11.76
C SER A 120 36.14 18.54 -11.48
N GLN A 121 36.39 17.80 -10.39
CA GLN A 121 35.51 16.72 -9.97
C GLN A 121 34.13 17.25 -9.57
N THR A 122 34.08 18.39 -8.90
CA THR A 122 32.83 19.04 -8.49
C THR A 122 32.01 19.51 -9.70
N ILE A 123 32.63 20.13 -10.70
CA ILE A 123 31.96 20.50 -11.95
C ILE A 123 31.36 19.27 -12.65
N LYS A 124 32.11 18.18 -12.78
CA LYS A 124 31.61 16.92 -13.38
C LYS A 124 30.41 16.34 -12.60
N LYS A 125 30.41 16.45 -11.27
CA LYS A 125 29.28 16.01 -10.43
C LYS A 125 28.03 16.85 -10.73
N TYR A 126 28.15 18.18 -10.77
CA TYR A 126 27.02 19.04 -11.10
C TYR A 126 26.48 18.77 -12.51
N GLU A 127 27.36 18.59 -13.49
CA GLU A 127 26.95 18.18 -14.84
C GLU A 127 26.12 16.89 -14.83
N ASN A 128 26.58 15.86 -14.12
CA ASN A 128 25.84 14.60 -14.02
C ASN A 128 24.50 14.76 -13.28
N ASN A 129 24.44 15.62 -12.27
CA ASN A 129 23.21 15.87 -11.53
C ASN A 129 22.19 16.66 -12.37
N ILE A 130 22.63 17.66 -13.13
CA ILE A 130 21.78 18.40 -14.08
C ILE A 130 21.18 17.44 -15.12
N LYS A 131 22.00 16.56 -15.71
CA LYS A 131 21.52 15.51 -16.63
C LYS A 131 20.48 14.59 -15.99
N LYS A 132 20.64 14.23 -14.71
CA LYS A 132 19.63 13.45 -13.97
C LYS A 132 18.33 14.24 -13.78
N LEU A 133 18.41 15.51 -13.43
CA LEU A 133 17.23 16.38 -13.27
C LEU A 133 16.47 16.51 -14.61
N GLN A 134 17.18 16.69 -15.73
CA GLN A 134 16.61 16.70 -17.08
C GLN A 134 15.90 15.38 -17.42
N LEU A 135 16.52 14.24 -17.12
CA LEU A 135 15.91 12.92 -17.31
C LEU A 135 14.65 12.74 -16.47
N ILE A 136 14.65 13.20 -15.22
CA ILE A 136 13.48 13.16 -14.33
C ILE A 136 12.37 14.07 -14.87
N SER A 137 12.70 15.29 -15.27
CA SER A 137 11.76 16.22 -15.93
C SER A 137 11.09 15.55 -17.12
N THR A 138 11.86 14.95 -18.03
CA THR A 138 11.33 14.23 -19.20
C THR A 138 10.39 13.09 -18.79
N LYS A 139 10.78 12.27 -17.81
CA LYS A 139 9.95 11.15 -17.31
C LYS A 139 8.64 11.62 -16.66
N LEU A 140 8.66 12.77 -16.01
CA LEU A 140 7.49 13.39 -15.39
C LEU A 140 6.66 14.21 -16.39
N ASN A 141 7.15 14.40 -17.63
CA ASN A 141 6.62 15.35 -18.60
C ASN A 141 6.49 16.75 -18.01
N ALA A 142 7.50 17.16 -17.24
CA ALA A 142 7.58 18.45 -16.56
C ALA A 142 8.26 19.47 -17.46
N ASP A 143 7.56 20.57 -17.76
CA ASP A 143 8.07 21.70 -18.53
C ASP A 143 8.94 22.60 -17.65
N ILE A 144 10.19 22.18 -17.44
CA ILE A 144 11.19 22.93 -16.67
C ILE A 144 12.23 23.47 -17.63
N ASP A 145 12.50 24.78 -17.52
CA ASP A 145 13.61 25.42 -18.22
C ASP A 145 14.93 25.13 -17.51
N PHE A 146 15.89 24.58 -18.26
CA PHE A 146 17.26 24.29 -17.79
C PHE A 146 18.29 25.28 -18.33
N GLU A 147 17.89 26.26 -19.14
CA GLU A 147 18.82 27.17 -19.81
C GLU A 147 19.72 27.91 -18.80
N GLN A 148 19.15 28.44 -17.72
CA GLN A 148 19.91 29.16 -16.70
C GLN A 148 20.97 28.28 -16.02
N ILE A 149 20.62 27.05 -15.64
CA ILE A 149 21.57 26.16 -14.95
C ILE A 149 22.64 25.62 -15.91
N ASP A 150 22.30 25.45 -17.19
CA ASP A 150 23.24 25.06 -18.24
C ASP A 150 24.24 26.19 -18.55
N GLN A 151 23.77 27.44 -18.61
CA GLN A 151 24.63 28.62 -18.72
C GLN A 151 25.59 28.76 -17.52
N LEU A 152 25.09 28.55 -16.29
CA LEU A 152 25.93 28.54 -15.09
C LEU A 152 26.98 27.42 -15.13
N LEU A 153 26.63 26.22 -15.60
CA LEU A 153 27.56 25.11 -15.77
C LEU A 153 28.66 25.44 -16.78
N ALA A 154 28.31 26.05 -17.91
CA ALA A 154 29.26 26.51 -18.92
C ALA A 154 30.22 27.58 -18.34
N LEU A 155 29.69 28.53 -17.57
CA LEU A 155 30.49 29.55 -16.89
C LEU A 155 31.45 28.95 -15.85
N ALA A 156 31.02 27.96 -15.06
CA ALA A 156 31.88 27.27 -14.11
C ALA A 156 33.05 26.55 -14.82
N LYS A 157 32.78 25.88 -15.95
CA LYS A 157 33.82 25.26 -16.79
C LYS A 157 34.82 26.29 -17.33
N ALA A 158 34.33 27.44 -17.78
CA ALA A 158 35.18 28.51 -18.32
C ALA A 158 36.06 29.16 -17.23
N ASN A 159 35.51 29.45 -16.05
CA ASN A 159 36.27 30.01 -14.93
C ASN A 159 37.33 29.04 -14.42
N TYR A 160 37.00 27.75 -14.36
CA TYR A 160 37.95 26.71 -14.00
C TYR A 160 39.11 26.61 -14.99
N ALA A 161 38.82 26.63 -16.30
CA ALA A 161 39.85 26.58 -17.34
C ALA A 161 40.82 27.78 -17.29
N LYS A 162 40.36 28.94 -16.79
CA LYS A 162 41.17 30.15 -16.59
C LYS A 162 41.94 30.18 -15.26
N GLY A 163 41.77 29.18 -14.40
CA GLY A 163 42.37 29.15 -13.06
C GLY A 163 41.71 30.09 -12.04
N SER A 164 40.53 30.61 -12.34
CA SER A 164 39.81 31.57 -11.49
C SER A 164 39.02 30.84 -10.39
N LEU A 165 39.74 30.39 -9.35
CA LEU A 165 39.21 29.48 -8.32
C LEU A 165 38.03 30.06 -7.52
N GLU A 166 38.10 31.33 -7.08
CA GLU A 166 37.02 31.96 -6.30
C GLU A 166 35.76 32.18 -7.13
N GLN A 167 35.91 32.63 -8.38
CA GLN A 167 34.78 32.80 -9.30
C GLN A 167 34.14 31.45 -9.66
N THR A 168 34.96 30.40 -9.78
CA THR A 168 34.46 29.03 -9.97
C THR A 168 33.61 28.60 -8.76
N LYS A 169 34.09 28.85 -7.54
CA LYS A 169 33.37 28.55 -6.30
C LYS A 169 32.03 29.30 -6.18
N GLU A 170 32.02 30.59 -6.54
CA GLU A 170 30.80 31.40 -6.54
C GLU A 170 29.76 30.84 -7.54
N VAL A 171 30.18 30.54 -8.77
CA VAL A 171 29.27 29.99 -9.80
C VAL A 171 28.76 28.60 -9.40
N LEU A 172 29.62 27.73 -8.85
CA LEU A 172 29.20 26.42 -8.32
C LEU A 172 28.15 26.56 -7.21
N SER A 173 28.24 27.59 -6.36
CA SER A 173 27.23 27.86 -5.33
C SER A 173 25.89 28.29 -5.94
N LYS A 174 25.91 29.05 -7.05
CA LYS A 174 24.70 29.41 -7.80
C LYS A 174 24.06 28.18 -8.46
N ILE A 175 24.86 27.29 -9.07
CA ILE A 175 24.37 26.00 -9.61
C ILE A 175 23.70 25.17 -8.52
N ALA A 176 24.27 25.12 -7.31
CA ALA A 176 23.69 24.38 -6.19
C ALA A 176 22.32 24.92 -5.78
N SER A 177 22.18 26.25 -5.70
CA SER A 177 20.92 26.92 -5.38
C SER A 177 19.85 26.64 -6.45
N GLU A 178 20.19 26.84 -7.73
CA GLU A 178 19.29 26.61 -8.86
C GLU A 178 18.85 25.15 -8.96
N GLY A 179 19.81 24.23 -8.86
CA GLY A 179 19.54 22.79 -8.87
C GLY A 179 18.61 22.35 -7.75
N LYS A 180 18.67 23.00 -6.58
CA LYS A 180 17.75 22.74 -5.46
C LYS A 180 16.32 23.17 -5.79
N GLN A 181 16.16 24.32 -6.45
CA GLN A 181 14.84 24.83 -6.83
C GLN A 181 14.20 23.91 -7.87
N ILE A 182 14.95 23.52 -8.90
CA ILE A 182 14.52 22.55 -9.92
C ILE A 182 14.13 21.22 -9.26
N GLN A 183 14.96 20.69 -8.36
CA GLN A 183 14.66 19.45 -7.64
C GLN A 183 13.36 19.55 -6.84
N LYS A 184 13.14 20.66 -6.13
CA LYS A 184 11.91 20.89 -5.35
C LYS A 184 10.67 20.90 -6.26
N LEU A 185 10.73 21.61 -7.38
CA LEU A 185 9.65 21.66 -8.35
C LEU A 185 9.34 20.27 -8.93
N LEU A 186 10.37 19.52 -9.32
CA LEU A 186 10.20 18.14 -9.81
C LEU A 186 9.57 17.22 -8.78
N TYR A 187 9.93 17.37 -7.50
CA TYR A 187 9.33 16.61 -6.41
C TYR A 187 7.84 16.93 -6.28
N GLU A 188 7.47 18.21 -6.26
CA GLU A 188 6.07 18.67 -6.18
C GLU A 188 5.23 18.14 -7.36
N ILE A 189 5.75 18.23 -8.59
CA ILE A 189 5.11 17.66 -9.80
C ILE A 189 4.95 16.14 -9.65
N SER A 190 5.96 15.44 -9.13
CA SER A 190 5.88 14.00 -8.93
C SER A 190 4.77 13.61 -7.94
N GLU A 191 4.60 14.36 -6.86
CA GLU A 191 3.55 14.13 -5.86
C GLU A 191 2.16 14.41 -6.44
N GLN A 192 2.01 15.50 -7.20
CA GLN A 192 0.77 15.79 -7.93
C GLN A 192 0.42 14.66 -8.92
N ASN A 193 1.40 14.19 -9.69
CA ASN A 193 1.23 13.09 -10.63
C ASN A 193 0.82 11.78 -9.93
N ARG A 194 1.38 11.48 -8.75
CA ARG A 194 0.99 10.31 -7.94
C ARG A 194 -0.47 10.41 -7.50
N ILE A 195 -0.89 11.57 -6.99
CA ILE A 195 -2.29 11.79 -6.58
C ILE A 195 -3.22 11.70 -7.79
N HIS A 196 -2.86 12.28 -8.93
CA HIS A 196 -3.67 12.21 -10.16
C HIS A 196 -3.86 10.76 -10.62
N LYS A 197 -2.79 9.96 -10.69
CA LYS A 197 -2.87 8.52 -11.02
C LYS A 197 -3.70 7.74 -10.00
N ALA A 198 -3.59 8.06 -8.72
CA ALA A 198 -4.40 7.42 -7.68
C ALA A 198 -5.89 7.76 -7.83
N LYS A 199 -6.24 9.02 -8.17
CA LYS A 199 -7.62 9.41 -8.48
C LYS A 199 -8.16 8.70 -9.73
N GLN A 200 -7.36 8.56 -10.79
CA GLN A 200 -7.74 7.75 -11.96
C GLN A 200 -7.99 6.27 -11.59
N PHE A 201 -7.15 5.71 -10.71
CA PHE A 201 -7.34 4.35 -10.21
C PHE A 201 -8.67 4.20 -9.45
N VAL A 202 -8.99 5.17 -8.57
CA VAL A 202 -10.27 5.26 -7.86
C VAL A 202 -11.45 5.28 -8.82
N GLN A 203 -11.41 6.15 -9.84
CA GLN A 203 -12.48 6.26 -10.85
C GLN A 203 -12.73 4.91 -11.56
N ARG A 204 -11.68 4.21 -11.97
CA ARG A 204 -11.78 2.87 -12.60
C ARG A 204 -12.35 1.81 -11.66
N HIS A 205 -12.30 2.02 -10.34
CA HIS A 205 -12.80 1.09 -9.33
C HIS A 205 -14.20 1.44 -8.81
N ALA A 206 -14.75 2.60 -9.19
CA ALA A 206 -16.06 3.04 -8.71
C ALA A 206 -17.18 2.04 -9.06
N GLU A 207 -17.17 1.47 -10.27
CA GLU A 207 -18.15 0.47 -10.71
C GLU A 207 -18.08 -0.81 -9.88
N ARG A 208 -16.87 -1.25 -9.52
CA ARG A 208 -16.66 -2.43 -8.66
C ARG A 208 -17.23 -2.21 -7.26
N ILE A 209 -17.07 -1.00 -6.72
CA ILE A 209 -17.64 -0.62 -5.43
C ILE A 209 -19.17 -0.57 -5.52
N ASN A 210 -19.74 -0.01 -6.59
CA ASN A 210 -21.19 -0.02 -6.84
C ASN A 210 -21.76 -1.44 -6.90
N SER A 211 -21.08 -2.36 -7.60
CA SER A 211 -21.46 -3.78 -7.62
C SER A 211 -21.40 -4.41 -6.23
N LEU A 212 -20.38 -4.09 -5.43
CA LEU A 212 -20.25 -4.60 -4.06
C LEU A 212 -21.37 -4.06 -3.14
N ILE A 213 -21.75 -2.79 -3.28
CA ILE A 213 -22.88 -2.18 -2.57
C ILE A 213 -24.18 -2.91 -2.92
N LEU A 214 -24.40 -3.20 -4.21
CA LEU A 214 -25.58 -3.93 -4.66
C LEU A 214 -25.61 -5.36 -4.11
N GLN A 215 -24.48 -6.06 -4.12
CA GLN A 215 -24.36 -7.39 -3.52
C GLN A 215 -24.64 -7.36 -2.01
N ALA A 216 -24.09 -6.38 -1.28
CA ALA A 216 -24.37 -6.21 0.15
C ALA A 216 -25.88 -6.04 0.41
N LYS A 217 -26.58 -5.20 -0.36
CA LYS A 217 -28.05 -5.08 -0.27
C LYS A 217 -28.76 -6.40 -0.59
N THR A 218 -28.31 -7.08 -1.65
CA THR A 218 -28.87 -8.36 -2.08
C THR A 218 -28.74 -9.43 -0.99
N PHE A 219 -27.72 -9.36 -0.15
CA PHE A 219 -27.55 -10.27 0.99
C PHE A 219 -28.08 -9.72 2.33
N GLY A 220 -28.90 -8.67 2.32
CA GLY A 220 -29.50 -8.09 3.53
C GLY A 220 -28.48 -7.40 4.45
N LEU A 221 -27.31 -7.03 3.94
CA LEU A 221 -26.26 -6.34 4.67
C LEU A 221 -26.40 -4.82 4.53
N ASP A 222 -27.57 -4.27 4.87
CA ASP A 222 -27.89 -2.86 4.63
C ASP A 222 -26.88 -1.89 5.25
N LYS A 223 -26.49 -2.12 6.51
CA LYS A 223 -25.44 -1.31 7.17
C LYS A 223 -24.12 -1.35 6.39
N THR A 224 -23.71 -2.53 5.90
CA THR A 224 -22.48 -2.65 5.11
C THR A 224 -22.62 -1.95 3.76
N ALA A 225 -23.80 -2.00 3.14
CA ALA A 225 -24.07 -1.26 1.90
C ALA A 225 -24.04 0.25 2.09
N ASP A 226 -24.51 0.75 3.24
CA ASP A 226 -24.46 2.18 3.59
C ASP A 226 -23.05 2.63 3.94
N ASP A 227 -22.32 1.85 4.75
CA ASP A 227 -20.91 2.10 5.06
C ASP A 227 -20.05 2.13 3.77
N LEU A 228 -20.27 1.20 2.85
CA LEU A 228 -19.60 1.19 1.55
C LEU A 228 -19.91 2.43 0.70
N ARG A 229 -21.14 2.96 0.73
CA ARG A 229 -21.49 4.22 0.05
C ARG A 229 -20.78 5.41 0.68
N TYR A 230 -20.72 5.47 2.01
CA TYR A 230 -19.98 6.50 2.73
C TYR A 230 -18.49 6.46 2.38
N THR A 231 -17.87 5.27 2.44
CA THR A 231 -16.47 5.08 2.06
C THR A 231 -16.20 5.44 0.60
N GLN A 232 -17.13 5.15 -0.31
CA GLN A 232 -17.02 5.55 -1.72
C GLN A 232 -17.00 7.08 -1.88
N ALA A 233 -17.86 7.81 -1.19
CA ALA A 233 -17.87 9.28 -1.20
C ALA A 233 -16.52 9.84 -0.70
N GLN A 234 -16.03 9.33 0.44
CA GLN A 234 -14.73 9.70 1.01
C GLN A 234 -13.56 9.39 0.06
N LEU A 235 -13.65 8.28 -0.69
CA LEU A 235 -12.64 7.90 -1.68
C LEU A 235 -12.59 8.86 -2.88
N LEU A 236 -13.75 9.40 -3.30
CA LEU A 236 -13.85 10.39 -4.39
C LEU A 236 -13.35 11.78 -3.95
N GLU A 237 -13.52 12.13 -2.67
CA GLU A 237 -13.07 13.39 -2.08
C GLU A 237 -11.58 13.38 -1.66
N ALA A 238 -10.95 12.22 -1.61
CA ALA A 238 -9.57 12.06 -1.13
C ALA A 238 -8.56 12.85 -1.97
N ASN A 239 -7.68 13.58 -1.29
CA ASN A 239 -6.65 14.44 -1.90
C ASN A 239 -5.22 13.96 -1.65
N THR A 240 -5.05 12.88 -0.89
CA THR A 240 -3.75 12.24 -0.67
C THR A 240 -3.82 10.74 -0.98
N THR A 241 -2.66 10.17 -1.32
CA THR A 241 -2.55 8.72 -1.58
C THR A 241 -2.82 7.90 -0.31
N ASP A 242 -2.49 8.43 0.87
CA ASP A 242 -2.77 7.77 2.15
C ASP A 242 -4.26 7.71 2.47
N GLN A 243 -5.01 8.80 2.24
CA GLN A 243 -6.46 8.78 2.35
C GLN A 243 -7.06 7.70 1.44
N ILE A 244 -6.65 7.67 0.17
CA ILE A 244 -7.10 6.66 -0.80
C ILE A 244 -6.80 5.25 -0.30
N LYS A 245 -5.58 5.00 0.21
CA LYS A 245 -5.18 3.69 0.74
C LYS A 245 -6.03 3.26 1.94
N GLN A 246 -6.27 4.17 2.88
CA GLN A 246 -7.09 3.86 4.07
C GLN A 246 -8.53 3.51 3.68
N GLN A 247 -9.13 4.27 2.77
CA GLN A 247 -10.48 3.96 2.28
C GLN A 247 -10.52 2.61 1.55
N PHE A 248 -9.50 2.26 0.76
CA PHE A 248 -9.42 0.92 0.15
C PHE A 248 -9.28 -0.21 1.16
N LYS A 249 -8.56 -0.03 2.28
CA LYS A 249 -8.51 -1.03 3.35
C LYS A 249 -9.91 -1.29 3.92
N ILE A 250 -10.68 -0.23 4.16
CA ILE A 250 -12.07 -0.33 4.63
C ILE A 250 -12.93 -1.10 3.62
N ILE A 251 -12.83 -0.77 2.32
CA ILE A 251 -13.53 -1.49 1.25
C ILE A 251 -13.17 -2.98 1.24
N ILE A 252 -11.90 -3.34 1.44
CA ILE A 252 -11.45 -4.74 1.47
C ILE A 252 -12.11 -5.49 2.63
N VAL A 253 -12.20 -4.90 3.82
CA VAL A 253 -12.88 -5.51 4.98
C VAL A 253 -14.36 -5.76 4.68
N TYR A 254 -15.06 -4.77 4.12
CA TYR A 254 -16.46 -4.96 3.75
C TYR A 254 -16.64 -5.97 2.62
N LYS A 255 -15.72 -6.01 1.66
CA LYS A 255 -15.71 -7.04 0.61
C LYS A 255 -15.61 -8.45 1.20
N GLN A 256 -14.69 -8.67 2.14
CA GLN A 256 -14.55 -9.96 2.83
C GLN A 256 -15.84 -10.36 3.53
N LYS A 257 -16.50 -9.41 4.22
CA LYS A 257 -17.78 -9.67 4.88
C LYS A 257 -18.89 -10.06 3.90
N VAL A 258 -18.97 -9.39 2.75
CA VAL A 258 -19.96 -9.72 1.70
C VAL A 258 -19.69 -11.10 1.11
N GLU A 259 -18.43 -11.43 0.80
CA GLU A 259 -18.08 -12.77 0.28
C GLU A 259 -18.34 -13.88 1.30
N GLN A 260 -18.04 -13.66 2.59
CA GLN A 260 -18.33 -14.64 3.64
C GLN A 260 -19.82 -14.99 3.73
N VAL A 261 -20.70 -13.98 3.63
CA VAL A 261 -22.15 -14.21 3.64
C VAL A 261 -22.60 -14.91 2.37
N LYS A 262 -22.03 -14.57 1.21
CA LYS A 262 -22.30 -15.26 -0.05
C LYS A 262 -21.92 -16.74 0.01
N GLU A 263 -20.75 -17.08 0.54
CA GLU A 263 -20.30 -18.47 0.74
C GLU A 263 -21.22 -19.22 1.70
N THR A 264 -21.59 -18.59 2.82
CA THR A 264 -22.52 -19.17 3.81
C THR A 264 -23.88 -19.47 3.20
N ASN A 265 -24.40 -18.53 2.39
CA ASN A 265 -25.67 -18.68 1.69
C ASN A 265 -25.61 -19.85 0.69
N GLN A 266 -24.55 -19.93 -0.12
CA GLN A 266 -24.35 -21.04 -1.07
C GLN A 266 -24.26 -22.39 -0.36
N ALA A 267 -23.52 -22.48 0.74
CA ALA A 267 -23.43 -23.70 1.54
C ALA A 267 -24.79 -24.12 2.12
N GLY A 268 -25.61 -23.16 2.57
CA GLY A 268 -26.97 -23.40 3.05
C GLY A 268 -27.88 -24.03 1.98
N LEU A 269 -27.82 -23.54 0.74
CA LEU A 269 -28.59 -24.11 -0.38
C LEU A 269 -28.16 -25.53 -0.70
N LEU A 270 -26.85 -25.77 -0.81
CA LEU A 270 -26.31 -27.10 -1.07
C LEU A 270 -26.71 -28.10 0.01
N ARG A 271 -26.77 -27.68 1.27
CA ARG A 271 -27.28 -28.50 2.38
C ARG A 271 -28.75 -28.86 2.20
N LEU A 272 -29.61 -27.91 1.82
CA LEU A 272 -31.03 -28.21 1.59
C LEU A 272 -31.23 -29.16 0.41
N GLN A 273 -30.47 -28.97 -0.67
CA GLN A 273 -30.49 -29.86 -1.83
C GLN A 273 -30.05 -31.29 -1.44
N SER A 274 -28.98 -31.43 -0.64
CA SER A 274 -28.50 -32.75 -0.21
C SER A 274 -29.48 -33.48 0.72
N LEU A 275 -30.33 -32.76 1.45
CA LEU A 275 -31.42 -33.34 2.23
C LEU A 275 -32.63 -33.74 1.38
N LEU A 276 -32.94 -32.98 0.33
CA LEU A 276 -34.11 -33.22 -0.52
C LEU A 276 -33.92 -34.38 -1.51
N VAL A 277 -32.74 -34.47 -2.15
CA VAL A 277 -32.44 -35.49 -3.17
C VAL A 277 -32.68 -36.94 -2.69
N PRO A 278 -32.25 -37.36 -1.48
CA PRO A 278 -32.55 -38.69 -0.97
C PRO A 278 -34.03 -38.95 -0.76
N LEU A 279 -34.80 -37.93 -0.36
CA LEU A 279 -36.25 -38.05 -0.16
C LEU A 279 -36.98 -38.23 -1.49
N GLU A 280 -36.54 -37.52 -2.53
CA GLU A 280 -37.05 -37.70 -3.89
C GLU A 280 -36.80 -39.12 -4.41
N LYS A 281 -35.56 -39.62 -4.26
CA LYS A 281 -35.23 -41.01 -4.63
C LYS A 281 -36.07 -42.02 -3.87
N LYS A 282 -36.31 -41.78 -2.56
CA LYS A 282 -37.18 -42.64 -1.75
C LYS A 282 -38.63 -42.60 -2.24
N ALA A 283 -39.15 -41.42 -2.58
CA ALA A 283 -40.50 -41.29 -3.15
C ALA A 283 -40.63 -42.07 -4.47
N GLN A 284 -39.64 -41.97 -5.36
CA GLN A 284 -39.59 -42.72 -6.62
C GLN A 284 -39.56 -44.23 -6.40
N SER A 285 -38.77 -44.72 -5.43
CA SER A 285 -38.75 -46.15 -5.07
C SER A 285 -40.10 -46.63 -4.54
N LEU A 286 -40.70 -45.88 -3.59
CA LEU A 286 -42.01 -46.22 -3.02
C LEU A 286 -43.13 -46.19 -4.07
N ALA A 287 -43.00 -45.37 -5.12
CA ALA A 287 -43.93 -45.36 -6.26
C ALA A 287 -43.86 -46.66 -7.07
N GLY A 288 -42.65 -47.21 -7.24
CA GLY A 288 -42.45 -48.50 -7.90
C GLY A 288 -43.03 -49.67 -7.13
N ASP A 289 -43.02 -49.59 -5.79
CA ASP A 289 -43.52 -50.64 -4.89
C ASP A 289 -45.01 -50.48 -4.54
N LEU A 290 -45.66 -49.43 -5.05
CA LEU A 290 -47.04 -49.09 -4.74
C LEU A 290 -48.03 -50.07 -5.41
N LYS A 291 -48.77 -50.83 -4.59
CA LYS A 291 -49.92 -51.65 -5.01
C LYS A 291 -51.22 -50.83 -4.97
N GLU A 292 -52.39 -51.46 -5.08
CA GLU A 292 -53.74 -50.82 -5.04
C GLU A 292 -54.11 -50.16 -3.68
N ASN A 293 -53.15 -49.68 -2.88
CA ASN A 293 -53.39 -48.96 -1.64
C ASN A 293 -53.65 -47.46 -1.93
N SER A 294 -54.93 -47.11 -2.04
CA SER A 294 -55.40 -45.75 -2.33
C SER A 294 -54.97 -44.69 -1.29
N ALA A 295 -54.70 -45.09 -0.05
CA ALA A 295 -54.21 -44.18 0.99
C ALA A 295 -52.71 -43.87 0.80
N ALA A 296 -51.90 -44.90 0.50
CA ALA A 296 -50.48 -44.73 0.18
C ALA A 296 -50.29 -43.88 -1.09
N ASP A 297 -51.08 -44.13 -2.14
CA ASP A 297 -51.07 -43.33 -3.39
C ASP A 297 -51.33 -41.84 -3.10
N ARG A 298 -52.34 -41.54 -2.27
CA ARG A 298 -52.69 -40.16 -1.90
C ARG A 298 -51.56 -39.46 -1.15
N PHE A 299 -50.94 -40.12 -0.18
CA PHE A 299 -49.82 -39.52 0.56
C PHE A 299 -48.58 -39.36 -0.32
N LEU A 300 -48.32 -40.29 -1.23
CA LEU A 300 -47.18 -40.23 -2.14
C LEU A 300 -47.31 -39.09 -3.16
N LYS A 301 -48.51 -38.88 -3.75
CA LYS A 301 -48.80 -37.71 -4.61
C LYS A 301 -48.56 -36.38 -3.89
N LYS A 302 -48.98 -36.30 -2.62
CA LYS A 302 -48.70 -35.11 -1.78
C LYS A 302 -47.21 -34.90 -1.55
N ALA A 303 -46.44 -35.98 -1.33
CA ALA A 303 -45.00 -35.90 -1.16
C ALA A 303 -44.30 -35.41 -2.43
N PHE A 304 -44.67 -35.91 -3.61
CA PHE A 304 -44.11 -35.44 -4.89
C PHE A 304 -44.39 -33.96 -5.17
N ASN A 305 -45.63 -33.51 -4.98
CA ASN A 305 -45.97 -32.11 -5.14
C ASN A 305 -45.13 -31.23 -4.20
N LEU A 306 -44.99 -31.63 -2.93
CA LEU A 306 -44.22 -30.88 -1.96
C LEU A 306 -42.72 -30.90 -2.28
N ILE A 307 -42.18 -31.99 -2.85
CA ILE A 307 -40.80 -32.06 -3.34
C ILE A 307 -40.56 -31.04 -4.45
N GLU A 308 -41.44 -30.99 -5.47
CA GLU A 308 -41.30 -30.05 -6.58
C GLU A 308 -41.44 -28.59 -6.13
N GLU A 309 -42.41 -28.29 -5.25
CA GLU A 309 -42.51 -26.98 -4.61
C GLU A 309 -41.22 -26.62 -3.84
N THR A 310 -40.67 -27.57 -3.08
CA THR A 310 -39.45 -27.34 -2.29
C THR A 310 -38.23 -27.13 -3.20
N LYS A 311 -38.14 -27.81 -4.35
CA LYS A 311 -37.09 -27.55 -5.36
C LYS A 311 -37.18 -26.14 -5.91
N GLN A 312 -38.40 -25.70 -6.24
CA GLN A 312 -38.63 -24.36 -6.75
C GLN A 312 -38.29 -23.29 -5.70
N ASP A 313 -38.70 -23.48 -4.44
CA ASP A 313 -38.33 -22.59 -3.33
C ASP A 313 -36.80 -22.47 -3.18
N ILE A 314 -36.07 -23.58 -3.23
CA ILE A 314 -34.59 -23.58 -3.16
C ILE A 314 -33.98 -22.79 -4.32
N LYS A 315 -34.54 -22.92 -5.52
CA LYS A 315 -34.09 -22.19 -6.71
C LYS A 315 -34.38 -20.69 -6.62
N ASP A 316 -35.56 -20.32 -6.11
CA ASP A 316 -35.94 -18.92 -5.94
C ASP A 316 -35.05 -18.22 -4.89
N LEU A 317 -34.58 -18.96 -3.89
CA LEU A 317 -33.63 -18.48 -2.88
C LEU A 317 -32.22 -18.17 -3.43
N GLU A 318 -31.83 -18.70 -4.59
CA GLU A 318 -30.57 -18.32 -5.26
C GLU A 318 -30.56 -16.86 -5.70
N TYR A 319 -31.74 -16.30 -5.99
CA TYR A 319 -31.91 -14.96 -6.59
C TYR A 319 -32.64 -13.98 -5.67
N ALA A 320 -33.05 -14.40 -4.47
CA ALA A 320 -33.88 -13.59 -3.58
C ALA A 320 -33.10 -12.41 -2.96
N PRO A 321 -33.58 -11.15 -3.10
CA PRO A 321 -33.01 -10.00 -2.40
C PRO A 321 -33.28 -10.11 -0.89
N GLY A 322 -32.21 -9.97 -0.10
CA GLY A 322 -32.15 -10.27 1.34
C GLY A 322 -31.30 -11.50 1.66
N GLY A 323 -31.12 -12.39 0.68
CA GLY A 323 -30.29 -13.60 0.80
C GLY A 323 -30.69 -14.54 1.95
N ILE A 324 -29.89 -15.59 2.11
CA ILE A 324 -30.01 -16.62 3.15
C ILE A 324 -29.37 -16.13 4.47
N GLY A 325 -29.34 -14.81 4.68
CA GLY A 325 -28.63 -14.18 5.79
C GLY A 325 -29.10 -14.66 7.18
N ASN A 326 -30.24 -15.37 7.24
CA ASN A 326 -30.72 -16.04 8.43
C ASN A 326 -30.97 -17.54 8.15
N THR A 327 -29.97 -18.39 8.41
CA THR A 327 -30.08 -19.86 8.34
C THR A 327 -31.29 -20.39 9.12
N LYS A 328 -31.65 -19.73 10.23
CA LYS A 328 -32.84 -20.05 11.02
C LYS A 328 -34.15 -19.86 10.24
N TYR A 329 -34.22 -18.86 9.36
CA TYR A 329 -35.40 -18.64 8.52
C TYR A 329 -35.52 -19.72 7.43
N LEU A 330 -34.39 -20.14 6.87
CA LEU A 330 -34.33 -21.24 5.90
C LEU A 330 -34.83 -22.57 6.51
N ASP A 331 -34.40 -22.86 7.74
CA ASP A 331 -34.82 -24.07 8.45
C ASP A 331 -36.30 -24.03 8.84
N LEU A 332 -36.82 -22.85 9.19
CA LEU A 332 -38.24 -22.67 9.53
C LEU A 332 -39.18 -22.70 8.31
N THR A 333 -38.65 -22.51 7.10
CA THR A 333 -39.42 -22.51 5.84
C THR A 333 -39.18 -23.80 5.07
N VAL A 334 -38.12 -23.85 4.28
CA VAL A 334 -37.77 -24.99 3.42
C VAL A 334 -37.45 -26.23 4.26
N GLY A 335 -36.74 -26.06 5.38
CA GLY A 335 -36.46 -27.17 6.31
C GLY A 335 -37.72 -27.85 6.85
N LYS A 336 -38.77 -27.07 7.14
CA LYS A 336 -40.08 -27.61 7.57
C LYS A 336 -40.79 -28.36 6.46
N LYS A 337 -40.70 -27.90 5.21
CA LYS A 337 -41.23 -28.64 4.05
C LYS A 337 -40.49 -29.98 3.89
N ILE A 338 -39.15 -29.98 3.98
CA ILE A 338 -38.32 -31.20 3.96
C ILE A 338 -38.74 -32.19 5.06
N GLN A 339 -38.95 -31.72 6.29
CA GLN A 339 -39.42 -32.58 7.37
C GLN A 339 -40.82 -33.15 7.09
N THR A 340 -41.72 -32.33 6.54
CA THR A 340 -43.07 -32.78 6.16
C THR A 340 -43.03 -33.85 5.07
N ILE A 341 -42.14 -33.71 4.06
CA ILE A 341 -41.91 -34.73 3.04
C ILE A 341 -41.45 -36.03 3.70
N LYS A 342 -40.47 -35.96 4.61
CA LYS A 342 -39.96 -37.13 5.33
C LYS A 342 -41.07 -37.86 6.10
N ASP A 343 -41.93 -37.13 6.79
CA ASP A 343 -43.05 -37.70 7.56
C ASP A 343 -44.11 -38.34 6.66
N LEU A 344 -44.39 -37.74 5.49
CA LEU A 344 -45.28 -38.32 4.48
C LEU A 344 -44.73 -39.63 3.93
N LEU A 345 -43.45 -39.66 3.57
CA LEU A 345 -42.81 -40.87 3.01
C LEU A 345 -42.74 -42.00 4.04
N LEU A 346 -42.51 -41.70 5.32
CA LEU A 346 -42.58 -42.70 6.40
C LEU A 346 -43.99 -43.30 6.55
N LYS A 347 -45.05 -42.49 6.35
CA LYS A 347 -46.43 -43.00 6.37
C LYS A 347 -46.70 -43.90 5.16
N VAL A 348 -46.26 -43.51 3.98
CA VAL A 348 -46.39 -44.32 2.75
C VAL A 348 -45.69 -45.66 2.93
N GLU A 349 -44.44 -45.66 3.37
CA GLU A 349 -43.64 -46.87 3.61
C GLU A 349 -44.35 -47.84 4.58
N LYS A 350 -44.90 -47.34 5.68
CA LYS A 350 -45.69 -48.18 6.61
C LYS A 350 -46.94 -48.77 5.95
N LEU A 351 -47.65 -47.99 5.14
CA LEU A 351 -48.85 -48.46 4.44
C LEU A 351 -48.53 -49.49 3.35
N ILE A 352 -47.34 -49.45 2.76
CA ILE A 352 -46.89 -50.42 1.75
C ILE A 352 -46.40 -51.71 2.41
N TYR A 353 -45.50 -51.62 3.40
CA TYR A 353 -44.79 -52.80 3.91
C TYR A 353 -45.27 -53.33 5.26
N VAL A 354 -46.01 -52.55 6.06
CA VAL A 354 -46.49 -52.97 7.39
C VAL A 354 -47.99 -53.31 7.38
N SER A 355 -48.73 -52.88 6.35
CA SER A 355 -50.14 -53.25 6.13
C SER A 355 -50.32 -54.43 5.15
N SER A 356 -49.23 -55.14 4.83
CA SER A 356 -49.23 -56.37 4.01
C SER A 356 -49.35 -57.62 4.87
#